data_AF-A0A2S0L5P9-F1
#
_entry.id   AF-A0A2S0L5P9-F1
#
_cell.length_a   1.000
_cell.length_b   1.000
_cell.length_c   1.000
_cell.angle_alpha   90.00
_cell.angle_beta   90.00
_cell.angle_gamma   90.00
#
_symmetry.space_group_name_H-M   'P 1'
#
loop_
_entity.id
_entity.type
_entity.pdbx_description
1 polymer ?
#
loop_
_entity_poly.entity_id
_entity_poly.type
_entity_poly.pdbx_seq_one_letter_code
_entity_poly.pdbx_strand_id
1 'polypeptide(L)' 'MDRQAILNDLKKEYGSFPTISDISRYLKISRASVRDLMNGVECLPDGRSKKYFAGDVADKIYKNRSM' A
#
# COMPACT_ATOMS: atom_id res chain seq x y z
N MET A 1 -0.63 16.18 1.68
CA MET A 1 -1.18 14.97 2.35
C MET A 1 -0.10 14.40 3.22
N ASP A 2 -0.41 14.07 4.46
CA ASP A 2 0.60 13.66 5.43
C ASP A 2 0.83 12.12 5.39
N ARG A 3 2.09 11.68 5.51
CA ARG A 3 2.44 10.24 5.49
C ARG A 3 1.78 9.49 6.66
N GLN A 4 1.75 10.12 7.83
CA GLN A 4 1.13 9.57 9.04
C GLN A 4 -0.39 9.45 8.87
N ALA A 5 -1.03 10.41 8.19
CA ALA A 5 -2.45 10.30 7.84
C ALA A 5 -2.74 9.07 6.94
N ILE A 6 -1.96 8.87 5.87
CA ILE A 6 -2.11 7.69 4.98
C ILE A 6 -1.91 6.38 5.76
N LEU A 7 -0.89 6.33 6.61
CA LEU A 7 -0.60 5.16 7.45
C LEU A 7 -1.74 4.85 8.41
N ASN A 8 -2.28 5.86 9.07
CA ASN A 8 -3.38 5.71 10.02
C ASN A 8 -4.66 5.24 9.33
N ASP A 9 -4.98 5.80 8.15
CA ASP A 9 -6.12 5.37 7.35
C ASP A 9 -5.98 3.91 6.89
N LEU A 10 -4.82 3.54 6.34
CA LEU A 10 -4.55 2.17 5.90
C LEU A 10 -4.69 1.19 7.07
N LYS A 11 -4.13 1.53 8.24
CA LYS A 11 -4.24 0.69 9.44
C LYS A 11 -5.67 0.58 9.95
N LYS A 12 -6.44 1.65 9.88
CA LYS A 12 -7.83 1.69 10.36
C LYS A 12 -8.76 0.88 9.46
N GLU A 13 -8.59 0.96 8.14
CA GLU A 13 -9.46 0.25 7.18
C GLU A 13 -9.01 -1.18 6.87
N TYR A 14 -7.70 -1.42 6.74
CA TYR A 14 -7.14 -2.68 6.22
C TYR A 14 -6.15 -3.37 7.17
N GLY A 15 -5.84 -2.75 8.30
CA GLY A 15 -4.87 -3.26 9.28
C GLY A 15 -3.40 -3.01 8.89
N SER A 16 -2.50 -3.66 9.62
CA SER A 16 -1.04 -3.44 9.45
C SER A 16 -0.45 -4.04 8.16
N PHE A 17 -1.20 -4.92 7.48
CA PHE A 17 -0.71 -5.73 6.36
C PHE A 17 -1.65 -5.73 5.15
N PRO A 18 -1.87 -4.57 4.50
CA PRO A 18 -2.74 -4.48 3.33
C PRO A 18 -2.24 -5.33 2.15
N THR A 19 -3.18 -5.87 1.39
CA THR A 19 -2.90 -6.57 0.13
C THR A 19 -2.95 -5.62 -1.07
N ILE A 20 -2.53 -6.08 -2.25
CA ILE A 20 -2.67 -5.30 -3.50
C ILE A 20 -4.13 -4.88 -3.74
N SER A 21 -5.10 -5.74 -3.40
CA SER A 21 -6.52 -5.43 -3.57
C SER A 21 -6.97 -4.29 -2.64
N ASP A 22 -6.47 -4.27 -1.41
CA ASP A 22 -6.78 -3.23 -0.43
C ASP A 22 -6.18 -1.89 -0.84
N ILE A 23 -4.91 -1.89 -1.25
CA ILE A 23 -4.22 -0.69 -1.74
C ILE A 23 -4.90 -0.15 -3.00
N SER A 24 -5.34 -1.03 -3.90
CA SER A 24 -6.09 -0.67 -5.11
C SER A 24 -7.42 0.01 -4.78
N ARG A 25 -8.15 -0.48 -3.77
CA ARG A 25 -9.39 0.16 -3.28
C ARG A 25 -9.11 1.52 -2.65
N TYR A 26 -8.10 1.61 -1.80
CA TYR A 26 -7.72 2.85 -1.12
C TYR A 26 -7.32 3.96 -2.12
N LEU A 27 -6.47 3.61 -3.10
CA LEU A 27 -5.98 4.56 -4.11
C LEU A 27 -6.95 4.79 -5.28
N LYS A 28 -7.99 3.94 -5.41
CA LYS A 28 -8.92 3.90 -6.55
C LYS A 28 -8.21 3.75 -7.91
N ILE A 29 -7.14 2.94 -7.94
CA ILE A 29 -6.37 2.64 -9.15
C ILE A 29 -6.37 1.14 -9.45
N SER A 30 -5.99 0.77 -10.67
CA SER A 30 -5.91 -0.63 -11.09
C SER A 30 -4.89 -1.42 -10.24
N ARG A 31 -5.16 -2.71 -10.03
CA ARG A 31 -4.21 -3.61 -9.35
C ARG A 31 -2.86 -3.71 -10.06
N ALA A 32 -2.84 -3.52 -11.39
CA ALA A 32 -1.61 -3.50 -12.18
C ALA A 32 -0.75 -2.27 -11.81
N SER A 33 -1.38 -1.09 -11.73
CA SER A 33 -0.71 0.13 -11.27
C SER A 33 -0.20 0.01 -9.83
N VAL A 34 -0.94 -0.65 -8.95
CA VAL A 34 -0.46 -0.93 -7.58
C VAL A 34 0.75 -1.86 -7.58
N ARG A 35 0.79 -2.90 -8.42
CA ARG A 35 1.96 -3.79 -8.52
C ARG A 35 3.20 -3.02 -8.96
N ASP A 36 3.04 -2.09 -9.89
CA ASP A 36 4.13 -1.24 -10.35
C ASP A 36 4.59 -0.28 -9.25
N LEU A 37 3.65 0.36 -8.54
CA LEU A 37 3.94 1.24 -7.40
C LEU A 37 4.67 0.51 -6.26
N MET A 38 4.27 -0.73 -5.98
CA MET A 38 4.85 -1.59 -4.94
C MET A 38 6.06 -2.38 -5.45
N ASN A 39 6.54 -2.12 -6.66
CA ASN A 39 7.74 -2.77 -7.18
C ASN A 39 8.96 -2.40 -6.30
N GLY A 40 9.72 -3.40 -5.90
CA GLY A 40 10.85 -3.27 -4.97
C GLY A 40 10.48 -3.07 -3.50
N VAL A 41 9.19 -3.12 -3.13
CA VAL A 41 8.77 -3.10 -1.72
C VAL A 41 8.76 -4.51 -1.15
N GLU A 42 9.33 -4.69 0.04
CA GLU A 42 9.26 -5.96 0.75
C GLU A 42 7.81 -6.35 1.04
N CYS A 43 7.50 -7.61 0.76
CA CYS A 43 6.17 -8.16 0.99
C CYS A 43 6.31 -9.49 1.72
N LEU A 44 5.37 -9.75 2.61
CA LEU A 44 5.24 -11.05 3.26
C LEU A 44 4.61 -12.02 2.26
N PRO A 45 5.30 -13.13 1.93
CA PRO A 45 4.75 -14.17 1.08
C PRO A 45 3.76 -15.00 1.89
N ASP A 46 2.53 -14.51 2.04
CA ASP A 46 1.41 -15.32 2.48
C ASP A 46 0.94 -16.11 1.24
N GLY A 47 1.02 -17.44 1.26
CA GLY A 47 1.04 -18.34 0.07
C GLY A 47 -0.04 -18.19 -1.02
N ARG A 48 -1.01 -17.28 -0.88
CA ARG A 48 -1.95 -16.87 -1.95
C ARG A 48 -1.88 -15.40 -2.34
N SER A 49 -1.42 -14.51 -1.46
CA SER A 49 -1.52 -13.06 -1.62
C SER A 49 -0.33 -12.35 -0.99
N LYS A 50 0.39 -11.54 -1.78
CA LYS A 50 1.42 -10.64 -1.24
C LYS A 50 0.78 -9.63 -0.29
N LYS A 51 1.21 -9.64 0.97
CA LYS A 51 0.85 -8.64 1.99
C LYS A 51 2.01 -7.67 2.15
N TYR A 52 1.73 -6.38 2.22
CA TYR A 52 2.73 -5.34 2.35
C TYR A 52 2.61 -4.70 3.73
N PHE A 53 3.71 -4.20 4.28
CA PHE A 53 3.64 -3.42 5.51
C PHE A 53 2.96 -2.08 5.22
N ALA A 54 1.94 -1.73 6.01
CA ALA A 54 1.22 -0.45 5.82
C ALA A 54 2.16 0.77 5.85
N GLY A 55 3.27 0.69 6.62
CA GLY A 55 4.31 1.71 6.67
C GLY A 55 5.02 1.95 5.34
N ASP A 56 5.38 0.88 4.64
CA ASP A 56 6.08 0.95 3.36
C ASP A 56 5.13 1.37 2.24
N VAL A 57 3.89 0.88 2.29
CA VAL A 57 2.82 1.30 1.39
C VAL A 57 2.59 2.81 1.50
N ALA A 58 2.43 3.31 2.73
CA ALA A 58 2.24 4.75 2.97
C ALA A 58 3.43 5.57 2.47
N ASP A 59 4.66 5.09 2.67
CA ASP A 59 5.88 5.73 2.18
C ASP A 59 5.91 5.83 0.65
N LYS A 60 5.59 4.74 -0.06
CA LYS A 60 5.51 4.73 -1.53
C LYS A 60 4.41 5.63 -2.07
N ILE A 61 3.22 5.60 -1.47
CA ILE A 61 2.10 6.48 -1.87
C ILE A 61 2.50 7.94 -1.69
N TYR A 62 3.12 8.28 -0.57
CA TYR A 62 3.58 9.63 -0.28
C TYR A 62 4.62 10.08 -1.31
N LYS A 63 5.68 9.28 -1.53
CA LYS A 63 6.73 9.58 -2.53
C LYS A 63 6.18 9.76 -3.94
N ASN A 64 5.24 8.91 -4.36
CA ASN A 64 4.66 8.98 -5.71
C ASN A 64 3.73 10.19 -5.94
N ARG A 65 3.24 10.83 -4.88
CA ARG A 65 2.40 12.05 -4.95
C ARG A 65 3.16 13.35 -4.69
N SER A 66 4.39 13.25 -4.21
CA SER A 66 5.30 14.39 -4.00
C SER A 66 6.17 14.69 -5.24
N MET A 67 6.10 13.84 -6.27
CA MET A 67 6.55 14.15 -7.64
C MET A 67 5.38 14.68 -8.44
#